data_AF-A0A9X2LGW1-F1
#
_entry.id   AF-A0A9X2LGW1-F1
#
_cell.length_a   1.000
_cell.length_b   1.000
_cell.length_c   1.000
_cell.angle_alpha   90.00
_cell.angle_beta   90.00
_cell.angle_gamma   90.00
#
_symmetry.space_group_name_H-M   'P 1'
#
loop_
_entity.id
_entity.type
_entity.pdbx_description
1 polymer ?
#
loop_
_entity_poly.entity_id
_entity_poly.type
_entity_poly.pdbx_seq_one_letter_code
_entity_poly.pdbx_strand_id
1 'polypeptide(L)'
;MHSSHSSRSSSSTRFAPDRGLTARMVSTMFFIGLLYVVFVGVLLALLRGAWPVILLLAGGLFVAQFWFSDRIAAFSMGAREVTPEQAPELHGAVDRLCALADMPKPRVAIADSDVPNAFATGRNRKNSLVCATTGLLRRLEPEELEGVLAHELSHVAHRDVAVMTIASFLGVLAGVITRVGLWGGFRRAGERDSNTAVLVVLIPLISAVVYAISFLLTRLLSRYRELSADRAGALLTGRPSALAAALTKVTGEMARIPTRDLRQAEPFNAFYFAPAFSKESFGRLLSSHPTLEQRLEQLGRISARLGRA
;
A
#
# COMPACT_ATOMS: atom_id res chain seq x y z
N MET A 1 -44.51 -18.53 12.34
CA MET A 1 -43.30 -18.70 11.50
C MET A 1 -43.16 -17.49 10.58
N HIS A 2 -42.41 -16.47 11.00
CA HIS A 2 -41.92 -15.42 10.10
C HIS A 2 -40.56 -14.98 10.61
N SER A 3 -39.52 -15.55 10.01
CA SER A 3 -38.12 -15.21 10.21
C SER A 3 -37.81 -13.91 9.48
N SER A 4 -37.63 -12.84 10.25
CA SER A 4 -37.08 -11.58 9.76
C SER A 4 -35.61 -11.78 9.40
N HIS A 5 -35.30 -11.87 8.10
CA HIS A 5 -33.95 -11.68 7.60
C HIS A 5 -33.53 -10.23 7.88
N SER A 6 -32.65 -10.03 8.86
CA SER A 6 -31.99 -8.74 9.06
C SER A 6 -30.96 -8.56 7.94
N SER A 7 -31.20 -7.55 7.10
CA SER A 7 -30.23 -7.06 6.12
C SER A 7 -29.04 -6.47 6.87
N ARG A 8 -28.02 -7.29 7.16
CA ARG A 8 -26.73 -6.78 7.62
C ARG A 8 -26.11 -5.96 6.50
N SER A 9 -25.85 -4.68 6.78
CA SER A 9 -25.20 -3.76 5.87
C SER A 9 -23.89 -4.34 5.33
N SER A 10 -23.71 -4.33 4.01
CA SER A 10 -22.56 -4.88 3.26
C SER A 10 -21.22 -4.13 3.47
N SER A 11 -20.97 -3.59 4.68
CA SER A 11 -19.88 -2.65 4.96
C SER A 11 -18.74 -3.23 5.80
N SER A 12 -18.93 -4.38 6.45
CA SER A 12 -17.89 -5.03 7.28
C SER A 12 -17.44 -6.37 6.67
N THR A 13 -16.15 -6.49 6.37
CA THR A 13 -15.51 -7.78 6.05
C THR A 13 -15.16 -8.53 7.34
N ARG A 14 -14.95 -9.84 7.28
CA ARG A 14 -14.53 -10.67 8.42
C ARG A 14 -13.04 -10.57 8.77
N PHE A 15 -12.27 -9.74 8.07
CA PHE A 15 -10.94 -9.36 8.56
C PHE A 15 -11.03 -8.73 9.95
N ALA A 16 -10.12 -9.14 10.84
CA ALA A 16 -10.10 -8.65 12.21
C ALA A 16 -9.88 -7.13 12.23
N PRO A 17 -10.75 -6.35 12.91
CA PRO A 17 -10.63 -4.90 12.92
C PRO A 17 -9.36 -4.47 13.66
N ASP A 18 -8.60 -3.56 13.04
CA ASP A 18 -7.42 -2.96 13.65
C ASP A 18 -7.67 -1.47 13.97
N ARG A 19 -7.97 -1.20 15.24
CA ARG A 19 -8.20 0.17 15.74
C ARG A 19 -6.93 1.02 15.66
N GLY A 20 -5.76 0.42 15.83
CA GLY A 20 -4.47 1.12 15.70
C GLY A 20 -4.21 1.53 14.25
N LEU A 21 -4.54 0.65 13.30
CA LEU A 21 -4.49 0.94 11.87
C LEU A 21 -5.42 2.09 11.51
N THR A 22 -6.67 2.00 11.95
CA THR A 22 -7.70 3.01 11.68
C THR A 22 -7.28 4.37 12.22
N ALA A 23 -6.81 4.44 13.47
CA ALA A 23 -6.35 5.69 14.06
C ALA A 23 -5.17 6.30 13.29
N ARG A 24 -4.18 5.49 12.90
CA ARG A 24 -3.03 5.96 12.12
C ARG A 24 -3.44 6.44 10.73
N MET A 25 -4.33 5.73 10.05
CA MET A 25 -4.87 6.17 8.76
C MET A 25 -5.58 7.51 8.88
N VAL A 26 -6.48 7.66 9.85
CA VAL A 26 -7.22 8.91 10.06
C VAL A 26 -6.27 10.06 10.37
N SER A 27 -5.31 9.86 11.28
CA SER A 27 -4.32 10.88 11.61
C SER A 27 -3.44 11.25 10.41
N THR A 28 -2.92 10.27 9.67
CA THR A 28 -2.11 10.52 8.46
C THR A 28 -2.92 11.26 7.40
N MET A 29 -4.17 10.86 7.15
CA MET A 29 -5.05 11.54 6.20
C MET A 29 -5.38 12.96 6.65
N PHE A 30 -5.58 13.20 7.94
CA PHE A 30 -5.76 14.53 8.48
C PHE A 30 -4.54 15.42 8.24
N PHE A 31 -3.33 14.94 8.55
CA PHE A 31 -2.10 15.73 8.34
C PHE A 31 -1.79 15.96 6.85
N ILE A 32 -2.03 14.97 5.98
CA ILE A 32 -1.88 15.14 4.53
C ILE A 32 -2.93 16.12 4.00
N GLY A 33 -4.18 16.04 4.47
CA GLY A 33 -5.23 16.99 4.13
C GLY A 33 -4.91 18.42 4.58
N LEU A 34 -4.40 18.60 5.79
CA LEU A 34 -3.94 19.88 6.30
C LEU A 34 -2.80 20.43 5.43
N LEU A 35 -1.81 19.59 5.11
CA LEU A 35 -0.69 19.95 4.24
C LEU A 35 -1.17 20.36 2.84
N TYR A 36 -2.19 19.70 2.31
CA TYR A 36 -2.83 20.06 1.04
C TYR A 36 -3.46 21.46 1.09
N VAL A 37 -4.26 21.74 2.13
CA VAL A 37 -4.90 23.04 2.32
C VAL A 37 -3.86 24.15 2.44
N VAL A 38 -2.79 23.93 3.21
CA VAL A 38 -1.68 24.89 3.34
C VAL A 38 -0.97 25.09 2.00
N PHE A 39 -0.63 24.01 1.30
CA PHE A 39 0.09 24.09 0.03
C PHE A 39 -0.72 24.83 -1.05
N VAL A 40 -1.99 24.48 -1.21
CA VAL A 40 -2.89 25.18 -2.14
C VAL A 40 -3.09 26.64 -1.71
N GLY A 41 -3.28 26.90 -0.42
CA GLY A 41 -3.42 28.27 0.10
C GLY A 41 -2.19 29.15 -0.19
N VAL A 42 -0.98 28.59 -0.03
CA VAL A 42 0.27 29.27 -0.40
C VAL A 42 0.34 29.53 -1.91
N LEU A 43 -0.02 28.55 -2.75
CA LEU A 43 -0.07 28.75 -4.20
C LEU A 43 -1.06 29.84 -4.61
N LEU A 44 -2.24 29.88 -4.00
CA LEU A 44 -3.25 30.92 -4.25
C LEU A 44 -2.75 32.32 -3.83
N ALA A 45 -2.02 32.40 -2.72
CA ALA A 45 -1.45 33.66 -2.25
C ALA A 45 -0.30 34.16 -3.15
N LEU A 46 0.54 33.25 -3.64
CA LEU A 46 1.68 33.56 -4.53
C LEU A 46 1.24 33.87 -5.96
N LEU A 47 0.27 33.12 -6.49
CA LEU A 47 -0.19 33.19 -7.87
C LEU A 47 -1.54 33.93 -7.97
N ARG A 48 -1.53 35.19 -7.50
CA ARG A 48 -2.73 36.05 -7.47
C ARG A 48 -3.39 36.10 -8.85
N GLY A 49 -4.68 35.77 -8.92
CA GLY A 49 -5.49 35.76 -10.15
C GLY A 49 -5.53 34.42 -10.92
N ALA A 50 -4.63 33.48 -10.64
CA ALA A 50 -4.63 32.16 -11.27
C ALA A 50 -5.47 31.09 -10.53
N TRP A 51 -6.26 31.50 -9.53
CA TRP A 51 -7.01 30.60 -8.66
C TRP A 51 -7.95 29.63 -9.41
N PRO A 52 -8.67 30.01 -10.49
CA PRO A 52 -9.54 29.06 -11.18
C PRO A 52 -8.73 27.95 -11.86
N VAL A 53 -7.58 28.30 -12.45
CA VAL A 53 -6.69 27.36 -13.12
C VAL A 53 -6.04 26.41 -12.12
N ILE A 54 -5.61 26.91 -10.96
CA ILE A 54 -5.02 26.08 -9.89
C ILE A 54 -6.03 25.07 -9.37
N LEU A 55 -7.27 25.49 -9.08
CA LEU A 55 -8.32 24.59 -8.62
C LEU A 55 -8.73 23.58 -9.68
N LEU A 56 -8.87 24.01 -10.94
CA LEU A 56 -9.22 23.13 -12.05
C LEU A 56 -8.13 22.08 -12.30
N LEU A 57 -6.86 22.49 -12.31
CA LEU A 57 -5.73 21.59 -12.51
C LEU A 57 -5.59 20.61 -11.34
N ALA A 58 -5.62 21.11 -10.10
CA ALA A 58 -5.47 20.27 -8.92
C ALA A 58 -6.66 19.31 -8.75
N GLY A 59 -7.89 19.80 -8.91
CA GLY A 59 -9.10 18.98 -8.87
C GLY A 59 -9.16 17.97 -10.01
N GLY A 60 -8.88 18.41 -11.23
CA GLY A 60 -8.85 17.55 -12.42
C GLY A 60 -7.81 16.44 -12.31
N LEU A 61 -6.59 16.76 -11.88
CA LEU A 61 -5.52 15.78 -11.67
C LEU A 61 -5.87 14.80 -10.54
N PHE A 62 -6.51 15.28 -9.47
CA PHE A 62 -6.96 14.39 -8.38
C PHE A 62 -8.01 13.40 -8.86
N VAL A 63 -9.03 13.88 -9.58
CA VAL A 63 -10.07 13.02 -10.15
C VAL A 63 -9.46 12.01 -11.13
N ALA A 64 -8.58 12.45 -12.02
CA ALA A 64 -7.89 11.57 -12.95
C ALA A 64 -7.07 10.51 -12.20
N GLN A 65 -6.24 10.91 -11.22
CA GLN A 65 -5.45 9.97 -10.42
C GLN A 65 -6.34 8.97 -9.70
N PHE A 66 -7.43 9.42 -9.06
CA PHE A 66 -8.31 8.55 -8.31
C PHE A 66 -9.06 7.55 -9.20
N TRP A 67 -9.45 7.95 -10.42
CA TRP A 67 -10.20 7.09 -11.34
C TRP A 67 -9.33 6.15 -12.18
N PHE A 68 -8.08 6.52 -12.44
CA PHE A 68 -7.18 5.75 -13.31
C PHE A 68 -6.05 5.04 -12.55
N SER A 69 -5.87 5.24 -11.24
CA SER A 69 -4.75 4.65 -10.48
C SER A 69 -4.69 3.12 -10.56
N ASP A 70 -5.84 2.45 -10.50
CA ASP A 70 -5.94 1.00 -10.58
C ASP A 70 -5.52 0.48 -11.96
N ARG A 71 -5.97 1.14 -13.04
CA ARG A 71 -5.59 0.80 -14.42
C ARG A 71 -4.11 1.07 -14.68
N ILE A 72 -3.58 2.19 -14.19
CA ILE A 72 -2.16 2.54 -14.34
C ILE A 72 -1.30 1.50 -13.63
N ALA A 73 -1.63 1.14 -12.38
CA ALA A 73 -0.89 0.13 -11.63
C ALA A 73 -0.94 -1.27 -12.27
N ALA A 74 -2.11 -1.70 -12.75
CA ALA A 74 -2.26 -2.97 -13.45
C ALA A 74 -1.44 -2.99 -14.75
N PHE A 75 -1.53 -1.91 -15.53
CA PHE A 75 -0.81 -1.77 -16.80
C PHE A 75 0.71 -1.73 -16.60
N SER A 76 1.21 -0.98 -15.61
CA SER A 76 2.65 -0.88 -15.36
C SER A 76 3.30 -2.21 -14.98
N MET A 77 2.49 -3.14 -14.43
CA MET A 77 2.94 -4.46 -14.03
C MET A 77 2.72 -5.52 -15.13
N GLY A 78 2.17 -5.14 -16.29
CA GLY A 78 1.82 -6.08 -17.36
C GLY A 78 0.74 -7.09 -16.95
N ALA A 79 -0.14 -6.71 -16.01
CA ALA A 79 -1.18 -7.60 -15.51
C ALA A 79 -2.22 -7.88 -16.60
N ARG A 80 -2.46 -9.17 -16.87
CA ARG A 80 -3.51 -9.64 -17.78
C ARG A 80 -4.59 -10.32 -16.98
N GLU A 81 -5.82 -9.83 -17.08
CA GLU A 81 -6.97 -10.49 -16.46
C GLU A 81 -7.13 -11.89 -17.03
N VAL A 82 -7.37 -12.86 -16.14
CA VAL A 82 -7.54 -14.26 -16.47
C VAL A 82 -8.93 -14.73 -16.07
N THR A 83 -9.41 -15.75 -16.77
CA THR A 83 -10.67 -16.42 -16.49
C THR A 83 -10.46 -17.61 -15.54
N PRO A 84 -11.52 -18.08 -14.84
CA PRO A 84 -11.44 -19.29 -14.01
C PRO A 84 -10.91 -20.52 -14.76
N GLU A 85 -11.17 -20.61 -16.07
CA GLU A 85 -10.68 -21.70 -16.92
C GLU A 85 -9.19 -21.58 -17.22
N GLN A 86 -8.66 -20.35 -17.31
CA GLN A 86 -7.24 -20.09 -17.57
C GLN A 86 -6.36 -20.27 -16.33
N ALA A 87 -6.89 -19.97 -15.14
CA ALA A 87 -6.14 -20.05 -13.89
C ALA A 87 -7.00 -20.60 -12.73
N PRO A 88 -7.44 -21.88 -12.80
CA PRO A 88 -8.43 -22.43 -11.86
C PRO A 88 -7.94 -22.45 -10.41
N GLU A 89 -6.65 -22.74 -10.18
CA GLU A 89 -6.07 -22.78 -8.83
C GLU A 89 -6.05 -21.39 -8.17
N LEU A 90 -5.63 -20.36 -8.92
CA LEU A 90 -5.59 -18.98 -8.45
C LEU A 90 -7.00 -18.45 -8.18
N HIS A 91 -7.94 -18.68 -9.12
CA HIS A 91 -9.34 -18.30 -8.91
C HIS A 91 -9.94 -19.02 -7.71
N GLY A 92 -9.69 -20.32 -7.55
CA GLY A 92 -10.16 -21.11 -6.43
C GLY A 92 -9.65 -20.61 -5.08
N ALA A 93 -8.35 -20.25 -5.00
CA ALA A 93 -7.78 -19.64 -3.79
C ALA A 93 -8.44 -18.29 -3.46
N VAL A 94 -8.59 -17.41 -4.45
CA VAL A 94 -9.26 -16.11 -4.27
C VAL A 94 -10.72 -16.31 -3.86
N ASP A 95 -11.45 -17.26 -4.44
CA ASP A 95 -12.84 -17.57 -4.11
C ASP A 95 -13.00 -18.02 -2.65
N ARG A 96 -12.16 -18.97 -2.20
CA ARG A 96 -12.15 -19.44 -0.81
C ARG A 96 -11.88 -18.28 0.16
N LEU A 97 -10.85 -17.48 -0.12
CA LEU A 97 -10.48 -16.36 0.74
C LEU A 97 -11.57 -15.28 0.78
N CYS A 98 -12.20 -14.96 -0.35
CA CYS A 98 -13.29 -13.99 -0.39
C CYS A 98 -14.52 -14.49 0.37
N ALA A 99 -14.83 -15.78 0.28
CA ALA A 99 -15.89 -16.41 1.07
C ALA A 99 -15.59 -16.37 2.58
N LEU A 100 -14.35 -16.68 2.99
CA LEU A 100 -13.92 -16.60 4.39
C LEU A 100 -13.96 -15.15 4.91
N ALA A 101 -13.55 -14.19 4.08
CA ALA A 101 -13.46 -12.78 4.44
C ALA A 101 -14.78 -12.02 4.30
N ASP A 102 -15.85 -12.64 3.79
CA ASP A 102 -17.14 -12.01 3.48
C ASP A 102 -16.95 -10.72 2.64
N MET A 103 -16.29 -10.88 1.49
CA MET A 103 -15.97 -9.77 0.59
C MET A 103 -16.24 -10.11 -0.87
N PRO A 104 -16.56 -9.12 -1.72
CA PRO A 104 -16.72 -9.35 -3.16
C PRO A 104 -15.42 -9.85 -3.78
N LYS A 105 -15.54 -10.82 -4.70
CA LYS A 105 -14.40 -11.35 -5.46
C LYS A 105 -13.79 -10.21 -6.31
N PRO A 106 -12.49 -9.92 -6.17
CA PRO A 106 -11.81 -9.01 -7.08
C PRO A 106 -11.68 -9.64 -8.47
N ARG A 107 -11.38 -8.81 -9.48
CA ARG A 107 -10.84 -9.33 -10.74
C ARG A 107 -9.51 -10.02 -10.44
N VAL A 108 -9.19 -11.07 -11.19
CA VAL A 108 -7.97 -11.84 -11.02
C VAL A 108 -7.12 -11.66 -12.27
N ALA A 109 -5.85 -11.35 -12.06
CA ALA A 109 -4.88 -11.19 -13.15
C ALA A 109 -3.58 -11.96 -12.88
N ILE A 110 -2.88 -12.27 -13.96
CA ILE A 110 -1.53 -12.79 -13.94
C ILE A 110 -0.62 -11.82 -14.67
N ALA A 111 0.52 -11.51 -14.07
CA ALA A 111 1.61 -10.77 -14.71
C ALA A 111 2.71 -11.75 -15.11
N ASP A 112 3.16 -11.66 -16.36
CA ASP A 112 4.24 -12.51 -16.84
C ASP A 112 5.60 -11.95 -16.41
N SER A 113 6.13 -12.49 -15.32
CA SER A 113 7.38 -12.04 -14.70
C SER A 113 7.94 -13.15 -13.82
N ASP A 114 9.23 -13.45 -14.00
CA ASP A 114 9.94 -14.44 -13.17
C ASP A 114 10.20 -13.95 -11.74
N VAL A 115 10.16 -12.64 -11.51
CA VAL A 115 10.28 -12.04 -10.18
C VAL A 115 9.03 -12.39 -9.37
N PRO A 116 9.15 -13.10 -8.24
CA PRO A 116 8.00 -13.47 -7.43
C PRO A 116 7.38 -12.22 -6.79
N ASN A 117 6.12 -11.94 -7.12
CA ASN A 117 5.38 -10.82 -6.59
C ASN A 117 3.85 -11.07 -6.67
N ALA A 118 3.10 -10.46 -5.77
CA ALA A 118 1.65 -10.30 -5.87
C ALA A 118 1.29 -8.90 -5.40
N PHE A 119 0.18 -8.37 -5.91
CA PHE A 119 -0.33 -7.09 -5.45
C PHE A 119 -1.85 -7.01 -5.62
N ALA A 120 -2.49 -6.24 -4.74
CA ALA A 120 -3.85 -5.80 -4.93
C ALA A 120 -3.94 -4.31 -5.27
N THR A 121 -4.84 -3.96 -6.18
CA THR A 121 -5.20 -2.57 -6.49
C THR A 121 -6.72 -2.42 -6.59
N GLY A 122 -7.21 -1.18 -6.54
CA GLY A 122 -8.63 -0.90 -6.62
C GLY A 122 -9.06 0.34 -5.84
N ARG A 123 -10.14 0.96 -6.33
CA ARG A 123 -10.71 2.18 -5.74
C ARG A 123 -11.64 1.87 -4.56
N ASN A 124 -12.25 0.70 -4.58
CA ASN A 124 -13.10 0.18 -3.52
C ASN A 124 -13.16 -1.35 -3.61
N ARG A 125 -13.77 -1.99 -2.61
CA ARG A 125 -13.86 -3.46 -2.54
C ARG A 125 -14.55 -4.09 -3.75
N LYS A 126 -15.52 -3.41 -4.37
CA LYS A 126 -16.25 -3.90 -5.56
C LYS A 126 -15.48 -3.69 -6.85
N ASN A 127 -14.53 -2.76 -6.86
CA ASN A 127 -13.72 -2.38 -8.01
C ASN A 127 -12.25 -2.57 -7.64
N SER A 128 -11.87 -3.83 -7.52
CA SER A 128 -10.52 -4.27 -7.15
C SER A 128 -10.00 -5.33 -8.11
N LEU A 129 -8.69 -5.45 -8.15
CA LEU A 129 -7.92 -6.40 -8.94
C LEU A 129 -6.84 -6.99 -8.02
N VAL A 130 -6.71 -8.30 -8.03
CA VAL A 130 -5.57 -9.01 -7.43
C VAL A 130 -4.76 -9.61 -8.56
N CYS A 131 -3.45 -9.39 -8.52
CA CYS A 131 -2.53 -9.90 -9.52
C CYS A 131 -1.43 -10.72 -8.85
N ALA A 132 -1.10 -11.87 -9.43
CA ALA A 132 0.06 -12.68 -9.05
C ALA A 132 1.01 -12.83 -10.24
N THR A 133 2.33 -12.88 -10.02
CA THR A 133 3.28 -13.13 -11.10
C THR A 133 3.44 -14.61 -11.37
N THR A 134 3.77 -14.98 -12.62
CA THR A 134 4.11 -16.36 -13.00
C THR A 134 5.25 -16.92 -12.14
N GLY A 135 6.23 -16.08 -11.80
CA GLY A 135 7.33 -16.43 -10.89
C GLY A 135 6.92 -16.71 -9.44
N LEU A 136 5.86 -16.07 -8.94
CA LEU A 136 5.30 -16.37 -7.61
C LEU A 136 4.57 -17.71 -7.62
N LEU A 137 3.69 -17.90 -8.61
CA LEU A 137 2.85 -19.10 -8.73
C LEU A 137 3.67 -20.39 -8.85
N ARG A 138 4.85 -20.34 -9.48
CA ARG A 138 5.75 -21.51 -9.60
C ARG A 138 6.55 -21.84 -8.34
N ARG A 139 6.65 -20.92 -7.38
CA ARG A 139 7.55 -21.05 -6.20
C ARG A 139 6.83 -21.31 -4.90
N LEU A 140 5.58 -20.87 -4.80
CA LEU A 140 4.79 -21.01 -3.59
C LEU A 140 3.91 -22.26 -3.65
N GLU A 141 3.85 -22.96 -2.52
CA GLU A 141 2.86 -24.01 -2.30
C GLU A 141 1.46 -23.39 -2.19
N PRO A 142 0.38 -24.15 -2.43
CA PRO A 142 -0.99 -23.61 -2.41
C PRO A 142 -1.34 -22.82 -1.14
N GLU A 143 -0.80 -23.25 -0.01
CA GLU A 143 -1.10 -22.72 1.33
C GLU A 143 -0.30 -21.45 1.61
N GLU A 144 0.91 -21.36 1.06
CA GLU A 144 1.76 -20.18 1.06
C GLU A 144 1.17 -19.10 0.15
N LEU A 145 0.70 -19.50 -1.03
CA LEU A 145 -0.01 -18.63 -1.97
C LEU A 145 -1.29 -18.08 -1.33
N GLU A 146 -2.09 -18.91 -0.67
CA GLU A 146 -3.27 -18.44 0.08
C GLU A 146 -2.90 -17.42 1.17
N GLY A 147 -1.78 -17.62 1.87
CA GLY A 147 -1.26 -16.65 2.84
C GLY A 147 -0.95 -15.28 2.19
N VAL A 148 -0.25 -15.28 1.07
CA VAL A 148 0.09 -14.05 0.32
C VAL A 148 -1.16 -13.38 -0.25
N LEU A 149 -2.09 -14.15 -0.84
CA LEU A 149 -3.34 -13.61 -1.35
C LEU A 149 -4.22 -13.06 -0.23
N ALA A 150 -4.25 -13.69 0.95
CA ALA A 150 -4.98 -13.18 2.11
C ALA A 150 -4.40 -11.85 2.61
N HIS A 151 -3.07 -11.71 2.59
CA HIS A 151 -2.38 -10.44 2.85
C HIS A 151 -2.82 -9.36 1.86
N GLU A 152 -2.76 -9.64 0.55
CA GLU A 152 -3.18 -8.69 -0.50
C GLU A 152 -4.67 -8.31 -0.43
N LEU A 153 -5.55 -9.29 -0.17
CA LEU A 153 -6.99 -9.05 0.00
C LEU A 153 -7.29 -8.20 1.24
N SER A 154 -6.47 -8.28 2.29
CA SER A 154 -6.64 -7.45 3.48
C SER A 154 -6.44 -5.96 3.17
N HIS A 155 -5.53 -5.62 2.25
CA HIS A 155 -5.39 -4.25 1.77
C HIS A 155 -6.66 -3.76 1.06
N VAL A 156 -7.28 -4.60 0.23
CA VAL A 156 -8.56 -4.25 -0.42
C VAL A 156 -9.66 -4.04 0.63
N ALA A 157 -9.74 -4.93 1.61
CA ALA A 157 -10.75 -4.87 2.67
C ALA A 157 -10.66 -3.58 3.51
N HIS A 158 -9.43 -3.22 3.92
CA HIS A 158 -9.12 -2.01 4.70
C HIS A 158 -9.08 -0.72 3.86
N ARG A 159 -9.28 -0.80 2.53
CA ARG A 159 -9.22 0.34 1.59
C ARG A 159 -7.85 1.01 1.54
N ASP A 160 -6.84 0.23 1.82
CA ASP A 160 -5.44 0.62 1.88
C ASP A 160 -4.98 1.27 0.58
N VAL A 161 -5.34 0.68 -0.56
CA VAL A 161 -4.96 1.20 -1.89
C VAL A 161 -5.53 2.60 -2.14
N ALA A 162 -6.79 2.83 -1.77
CA ALA A 162 -7.44 4.13 -1.92
C ALA A 162 -6.79 5.18 -1.01
N VAL A 163 -6.51 4.84 0.25
CA VAL A 163 -5.81 5.71 1.19
C VAL A 163 -4.43 6.11 0.67
N MET A 164 -3.66 5.17 0.10
CA MET A 164 -2.35 5.51 -0.48
C MET A 164 -2.47 6.35 -1.74
N THR A 165 -3.49 6.09 -2.57
CA THR A 165 -3.74 6.88 -3.78
C THR A 165 -4.00 8.34 -3.42
N ILE A 166 -4.75 8.59 -2.33
CA ILE A 166 -4.98 9.95 -1.82
C ILE A 166 -3.70 10.52 -1.19
N ALA A 167 -3.01 9.72 -0.36
CA ALA A 167 -1.78 10.13 0.31
C ALA A 167 -0.67 10.57 -0.67
N SER A 168 -0.50 9.83 -1.76
CA SER A 168 0.56 10.04 -2.74
C SER A 168 0.27 11.19 -3.71
N PHE A 169 -1.00 11.60 -3.84
CA PHE A 169 -1.41 12.67 -4.77
C PHE A 169 -0.67 13.97 -4.53
N LEU A 170 -0.44 14.33 -3.27
CA LEU A 170 0.24 15.59 -2.95
C LEU A 170 1.67 15.62 -3.48
N GLY A 171 2.37 14.48 -3.46
CA GLY A 171 3.69 14.35 -4.07
C GLY A 171 3.65 14.47 -5.59
N VAL A 172 2.64 13.87 -6.24
CA VAL A 172 2.43 14.01 -7.69
C VAL A 172 2.14 15.46 -8.07
N LEU A 173 1.24 16.12 -7.35
CA LEU A 173 0.89 17.53 -7.58
C LEU A 173 2.10 18.44 -7.39
N ALA A 174 2.84 18.28 -6.30
CA ALA A 174 4.07 19.05 -6.04
C ALA A 174 5.12 18.83 -7.14
N GLY A 175 5.30 17.58 -7.60
CA GLY A 175 6.21 17.25 -8.71
C GLY A 175 5.80 17.87 -10.05
N VAL A 176 4.51 17.83 -10.39
CA VAL A 176 3.97 18.46 -11.61
C VAL A 176 4.17 19.98 -11.56
N ILE A 177 3.82 20.62 -10.44
CA ILE A 177 3.98 22.07 -10.27
C ILE A 177 5.46 22.47 -10.35
N THR A 178 6.34 21.69 -9.74
CA THR A 178 7.79 21.91 -9.83
C THR A 178 8.25 21.85 -11.29
N ARG A 179 7.84 20.82 -12.04
CA ARG A 179 8.22 20.65 -13.44
C ARG A 179 7.68 21.77 -14.33
N VAL A 180 6.42 22.16 -14.14
CA VAL A 180 5.79 23.28 -14.86
C VAL A 180 6.46 24.62 -14.51
N GLY A 181 6.77 24.85 -13.23
CA GLY A 181 7.46 26.05 -12.77
C GLY A 181 8.88 26.17 -13.34
N LEU A 182 9.62 25.06 -13.37
CA LEU A 182 10.96 25.01 -13.98
C LEU A 182 10.88 25.23 -15.51
N TRP A 183 10.08 24.45 -16.24
CA TRP A 183 9.97 24.60 -17.70
C TRP A 183 9.37 25.94 -18.14
N GLY A 184 8.40 26.48 -17.38
CA GLY A 184 7.80 27.79 -17.63
C GLY A 184 8.72 28.95 -17.25
N GLY A 185 9.49 28.81 -16.16
CA GLY A 185 10.46 29.80 -15.69
C GLY A 185 11.69 29.90 -16.58
N PHE A 186 12.26 28.77 -17.02
CA PHE A 186 13.42 28.75 -17.91
C PHE A 186 13.11 29.32 -19.31
N ARG A 187 11.87 29.21 -19.82
CA ARG A 187 11.46 29.81 -21.10
C ARG A 187 11.18 31.31 -21.05
N ARG A 188 10.89 31.89 -19.89
CA ARG A 188 10.54 33.32 -19.71
C ARG A 188 11.62 34.14 -19.01
N ALA A 189 12.69 33.52 -18.52
CA ALA A 189 13.82 34.21 -17.89
C ALA A 189 14.55 35.23 -18.80
N GLY A 190 14.25 35.24 -20.11
CA GLY A 190 14.78 36.22 -21.06
C GLY A 190 14.09 37.61 -21.02
N GLU A 191 12.87 37.73 -20.47
CA GLU A 191 12.11 38.99 -20.48
C GLU A 191 11.48 39.30 -19.10
N ARG A 192 12.18 40.13 -18.31
CA ARG A 192 11.74 41.02 -17.20
C ARG A 192 10.73 40.51 -16.14
N ASP A 193 11.18 40.50 -14.88
CA ASP A 193 10.61 41.16 -13.67
C ASP A 193 11.19 40.47 -12.42
N SER A 194 11.63 41.25 -11.41
CA SER A 194 12.34 40.70 -10.22
C SER A 194 11.42 39.79 -9.38
N ASN A 195 10.12 40.10 -9.36
CA ASN A 195 9.13 39.33 -8.63
C ASN A 195 8.89 37.95 -9.27
N THR A 196 8.94 37.85 -10.60
CA THR A 196 8.82 36.59 -11.35
C THR A 196 10.02 35.68 -11.08
N ALA A 197 11.23 36.24 -11.02
CA ALA A 197 12.44 35.47 -10.71
C ALA A 197 12.39 34.83 -9.30
N VAL A 198 11.83 35.55 -8.32
CA VAL A 198 11.64 35.02 -6.95
C VAL A 198 10.63 33.87 -6.93
N LEU A 199 9.52 33.99 -7.66
CA LEU A 199 8.50 32.94 -7.73
C LEU A 199 9.02 31.64 -8.38
N VAL A 200 9.91 31.76 -9.38
CA VAL A 200 10.53 30.60 -10.06
C VAL A 200 11.39 29.77 -9.13
N VAL A 201 11.99 30.36 -8.10
CA VAL A 201 12.79 29.63 -7.09
C VAL A 201 11.93 29.16 -5.91
N LEU A 202 11.01 30.01 -5.44
CA LEU A 202 10.24 29.77 -4.23
C LEU A 202 9.22 28.62 -4.40
N ILE A 203 8.55 28.52 -5.55
CA ILE A 203 7.54 27.49 -5.81
C ILE A 203 8.15 26.06 -5.80
N PRO A 204 9.25 25.77 -6.53
CA PRO A 204 9.93 24.48 -6.43
C PRO A 204 10.41 24.15 -5.03
N LEU A 205 10.95 25.13 -4.28
CA LEU A 205 11.43 24.90 -2.93
C LEU A 205 10.29 24.48 -1.98
N ILE A 206 9.18 25.20 -2.00
CA ILE A 206 7.99 24.86 -1.22
C ILE A 206 7.45 23.50 -1.64
N SER A 207 7.39 23.23 -2.95
CA SER A 207 6.93 21.94 -3.49
C SER A 207 7.82 20.78 -3.04
N ALA A 208 9.14 20.97 -2.99
CA ALA A 208 10.09 19.97 -2.51
C ALA A 208 9.91 19.67 -1.01
N VAL A 209 9.68 20.71 -0.19
CA VAL A 209 9.39 20.54 1.25
C VAL A 209 8.08 19.79 1.45
N VAL A 210 7.03 20.18 0.73
CA VAL A 210 5.71 19.51 0.78
C VAL A 210 5.83 18.05 0.33
N TYR A 211 6.56 17.78 -0.74
CA TYR A 211 6.86 16.42 -1.20
C TYR A 211 7.56 15.61 -0.11
N ALA A 212 8.60 16.16 0.53
CA ALA A 212 9.35 15.48 1.58
C ALA A 212 8.49 15.13 2.81
N ILE A 213 7.65 16.06 3.26
CA ILE A 213 6.72 15.82 4.38
C ILE A 213 5.67 14.78 3.99
N SER A 214 5.06 14.91 2.82
CA SER A 214 4.08 13.95 2.30
C SER A 214 4.66 12.55 2.18
N PHE A 215 5.89 12.45 1.68
CA PHE A 215 6.63 11.20 1.56
C PHE A 215 6.84 10.54 2.92
N LEU A 216 7.29 11.29 3.93
CA LEU A 216 7.51 10.78 5.27
C LEU A 216 6.21 10.27 5.94
N LEU A 217 5.14 11.07 5.88
CA LEU A 217 3.83 10.70 6.43
C LEU A 217 3.29 9.42 5.80
N THR A 218 3.41 9.32 4.47
CA THR A 218 2.98 8.16 3.69
C THR A 218 3.81 6.92 4.05
N ARG A 219 5.13 7.08 4.23
CA ARG A 219 6.06 5.99 4.57
C ARG A 219 5.79 5.38 5.95
N LEU A 220 5.50 6.23 6.93
CA LEU A 220 5.16 5.79 8.29
C LEU A 220 3.87 4.98 8.32
N LEU A 221 2.89 5.36 7.49
CA LEU A 221 1.64 4.62 7.37
C LEU A 221 1.83 3.28 6.67
N SER A 222 2.63 3.22 5.59
CA SER A 222 2.91 1.99 4.83
C SER A 222 3.37 0.85 5.72
N ARG A 223 4.36 1.06 6.60
CA ARG A 223 4.92 -0.04 7.41
C ARG A 223 3.93 -0.67 8.37
N TYR A 224 3.13 0.17 9.02
CA TYR A 224 2.14 -0.32 9.97
C TYR A 224 1.06 -1.14 9.26
N ARG A 225 0.71 -0.75 8.03
CA ARG A 225 -0.24 -1.50 7.19
C ARG A 225 0.27 -2.88 6.82
N GLU A 226 1.54 -3.02 6.45
CA GLU A 226 2.14 -4.31 6.12
C GLU A 226 2.05 -5.29 7.31
N LEU A 227 2.38 -4.83 8.52
CA LEU A 227 2.25 -5.64 9.74
C LEU A 227 0.78 -5.97 10.05
N SER A 228 -0.13 -5.02 9.84
CA SER A 228 -1.57 -5.27 10.03
C SER A 228 -2.10 -6.27 8.99
N ALA A 229 -1.64 -6.19 7.75
CA ALA A 229 -1.99 -7.10 6.67
C ALA A 229 -1.45 -8.52 6.90
N ASP A 230 -0.22 -8.66 7.39
CA ASP A 230 0.32 -9.97 7.83
C ASP A 230 -0.54 -10.60 8.91
N ARG A 231 -0.92 -9.80 9.91
CA ARG A 231 -1.79 -10.25 10.98
C ARG A 231 -3.17 -10.65 10.45
N ALA A 232 -3.75 -9.83 9.58
CA ALA A 232 -5.06 -10.05 9.01
C ALA A 232 -5.09 -11.31 8.14
N GLY A 233 -4.08 -11.49 7.27
CA GLY A 233 -3.92 -12.69 6.45
C GLY A 233 -3.70 -13.95 7.29
N ALA A 234 -2.80 -13.91 8.27
CA ALA A 234 -2.53 -15.05 9.15
C ALA A 234 -3.72 -15.47 10.00
N LEU A 235 -4.53 -14.51 10.49
CA LEU A 235 -5.74 -14.79 11.24
C LEU A 235 -6.88 -15.32 10.35
N LEU A 236 -6.98 -14.83 9.12
CA LEU A 236 -7.99 -15.29 8.17
C LEU A 236 -7.72 -16.73 7.72
N THR A 237 -6.48 -17.06 7.41
CA THR A 237 -6.09 -18.42 6.97
C THR A 237 -5.87 -19.38 8.13
N GLY A 238 -5.65 -18.86 9.34
CA GLY A 238 -5.25 -19.66 10.50
C GLY A 238 -3.85 -20.29 10.36
N ARG A 239 -3.06 -19.86 9.38
CA ARG A 239 -1.78 -20.48 8.98
C ARG A 239 -0.63 -19.44 8.95
N PRO A 240 -0.21 -18.88 10.10
CA PRO A 240 0.90 -17.92 10.16
C PRO A 240 2.22 -18.50 9.66
N SER A 241 2.45 -19.80 9.81
CA SER A 241 3.65 -20.49 9.31
C SER A 241 3.72 -20.51 7.78
N ALA A 242 2.59 -20.69 7.09
CA ALA A 242 2.54 -20.69 5.63
C ALA A 242 2.88 -19.30 5.06
N LEU A 243 2.34 -18.23 5.66
CA LEU A 243 2.71 -16.87 5.27
C LEU A 243 4.19 -16.57 5.57
N ALA A 244 4.72 -17.03 6.71
CA ALA A 244 6.14 -16.88 7.03
C ALA A 244 7.04 -17.60 6.01
N ALA A 245 6.71 -18.84 5.64
CA ALA A 245 7.44 -19.58 4.62
C ALA A 245 7.40 -18.88 3.25
N ALA A 246 6.23 -18.36 2.86
CA ALA A 246 6.07 -17.58 1.64
C ALA A 246 6.98 -16.35 1.62
N LEU A 247 7.00 -15.56 2.70
CA LEU A 247 7.84 -14.36 2.80
C LEU A 247 9.32 -14.70 2.66
N THR A 248 9.79 -15.76 3.31
CA THR A 248 11.18 -16.20 3.24
C THR A 248 11.57 -16.72 1.85
N LYS A 249 10.64 -17.39 1.14
CA LYS A 249 10.85 -17.81 -0.27
C LYS A 249 10.96 -16.61 -1.21
N VAL A 250 10.10 -15.61 -1.03
CA VAL A 250 10.06 -14.41 -1.89
C VAL A 250 11.28 -13.52 -1.68
N THR A 251 11.82 -13.42 -0.46
CA THR A 251 13.06 -12.64 -0.18
C THR A 251 14.34 -13.35 -0.64
N GLY A 252 14.26 -14.60 -1.11
CA GLY A 252 15.42 -15.38 -1.53
C GLY A 252 16.24 -15.96 -0.37
N GLU A 253 15.76 -15.85 0.86
CA GLU A 253 16.43 -16.38 2.06
C GLU A 253 16.02 -17.83 2.35
N MET A 254 16.03 -18.70 1.34
CA MET A 254 15.48 -20.07 1.45
C MET A 254 16.05 -20.89 2.62
N ALA A 255 17.29 -20.61 3.06
CA ALA A 255 17.91 -21.24 4.23
C ALA A 255 17.21 -20.93 5.57
N ARG A 256 16.33 -19.93 5.63
CA ARG A 256 15.59 -19.50 6.83
C ARG A 256 14.12 -19.92 6.83
N ILE A 257 13.67 -20.73 5.87
CA ILE A 257 12.27 -21.15 5.80
C ILE A 257 11.94 -21.98 7.05
N PRO A 258 10.94 -21.60 7.87
CA PRO A 258 10.55 -22.39 9.02
C PRO A 258 10.01 -23.76 8.57
N THR A 259 10.74 -24.84 8.86
CA THR A 259 10.34 -26.22 8.50
C THR A 259 9.50 -26.91 9.57
N ARG A 260 9.33 -26.26 10.73
CA ARG A 260 8.52 -26.73 11.86
C ARG A 260 7.48 -25.68 12.24
N ASP A 261 6.45 -26.13 12.96
CA ASP A 261 5.45 -25.24 13.54
C ASP A 261 6.13 -24.08 14.28
N LEU A 262 5.74 -22.84 13.97
CA LEU A 262 6.29 -21.64 14.62
C LEU A 262 6.07 -21.65 16.15
N ARG A 263 5.15 -22.47 16.66
CA ARG A 263 4.98 -22.71 18.12
C ARG A 263 6.13 -23.50 18.74
N GLN A 264 6.78 -24.35 17.94
CA GLN A 264 7.91 -25.20 18.34
C GLN A 264 9.27 -24.62 17.93
N ALA A 265 9.26 -23.59 17.06
CA ALA A 265 10.45 -22.80 16.80
C ALA A 265 10.79 -22.01 18.07
N GLU A 266 12.02 -22.20 18.58
CA GLU A 266 12.61 -21.32 19.60
C GLU A 266 12.32 -19.85 19.22
N PRO A 267 11.90 -18.99 20.16
CA PRO A 267 11.77 -17.57 19.87
C PRO A 267 13.09 -17.11 19.25
N PHE A 268 13.05 -16.59 18.02
CA PHE A 268 14.21 -16.01 17.36
C PHE A 268 14.95 -15.16 18.40
N ASN A 269 16.11 -15.64 18.84
CA ASN A 269 16.75 -15.17 20.06
C ASN A 269 16.89 -13.65 20.01
N ALA A 270 16.08 -12.97 20.82
CA ALA A 270 15.96 -11.52 20.92
C ALA A 270 17.13 -10.91 21.73
N PHE A 271 18.35 -11.39 21.50
CA PHE A 271 19.56 -10.88 22.12
C PHE A 271 20.62 -10.56 21.06
N TYR A 272 20.44 -9.41 20.42
CA TYR A 272 21.54 -8.58 19.93
C TYR A 272 21.31 -7.16 20.45
N PHE A 273 21.78 -6.89 21.68
CA PHE A 273 22.07 -5.54 22.13
C PHE A 273 23.50 -5.19 21.67
N ALA A 274 23.62 -4.29 20.70
CA ALA A 274 24.84 -3.51 20.49
C ALA A 274 24.46 -2.13 19.92
N PRO A 275 24.97 -1.02 20.47
CA PRO A 275 24.65 0.32 20.02
C PRO A 275 25.49 0.61 18.78
N ALA A 276 24.86 0.96 17.65
CA ALA A 276 25.60 1.51 16.52
C ALA A 276 24.71 2.49 15.76
N PHE A 277 25.02 3.78 15.91
CA PHE A 277 24.64 4.77 14.89
C PHE A 277 25.30 4.34 13.58
N SER A 278 24.59 3.57 12.75
CA SER A 278 25.07 3.05 11.47
C SER A 278 24.06 3.36 10.36
N LYS A 279 24.56 3.36 9.12
CA LYS A 279 23.82 3.62 7.87
C LYS A 279 22.55 2.77 7.70
N GLU A 280 22.43 1.66 8.42
CA GLU A 280 21.23 0.81 8.47
C GLU A 280 20.03 1.48 9.16
N SER A 281 20.24 2.38 10.12
CA SER A 281 19.14 3.15 10.74
C SER A 281 18.53 4.17 9.76
N PHE A 282 19.34 4.70 8.83
CA PHE A 282 18.86 5.58 7.76
C PHE A 282 18.16 4.78 6.65
N GLY A 283 18.69 3.61 6.28
CA GLY A 283 17.99 2.65 5.40
C GLY A 283 16.66 2.16 5.99
N ARG A 284 16.62 1.95 7.31
CA ARG A 284 15.40 1.68 8.08
C ARG A 284 14.45 2.85 8.13
N LEU A 285 14.80 4.10 7.82
CA LEU A 285 13.84 5.19 7.66
C LEU A 285 13.34 5.30 6.21
N LEU A 286 14.12 4.80 5.25
CA LEU A 286 13.81 4.83 3.82
C LEU A 286 13.14 3.55 3.29
N SER A 287 13.01 2.45 4.04
CA SER A 287 12.35 1.18 3.61
C SER A 287 10.80 1.16 3.72
N SER A 288 10.09 0.38 2.88
CA SER A 288 8.63 0.52 2.62
C SER A 288 7.62 -0.23 3.50
N HIS A 289 7.75 -1.46 3.97
CA HIS A 289 8.84 -2.42 3.97
C HIS A 289 9.36 -2.61 5.40
N PRO A 290 8.58 -3.07 6.40
CA PRO A 290 9.17 -3.63 7.62
C PRO A 290 10.19 -4.71 7.27
N THR A 291 11.18 -4.94 8.13
CA THR A 291 12.18 -5.98 7.85
C THR A 291 11.54 -7.36 7.90
N LEU A 292 12.14 -8.33 7.21
CA LEU A 292 11.65 -9.71 7.22
C LEU A 292 11.57 -10.25 8.65
N GLU A 293 12.58 -9.97 9.48
CA GLU A 293 12.65 -10.39 10.87
C GLU A 293 11.46 -9.85 11.68
N GLN A 294 11.08 -8.58 11.48
CA GLN A 294 9.92 -7.99 12.17
C GLN A 294 8.61 -8.68 11.78
N ARG A 295 8.45 -9.03 10.50
CA ARG A 295 7.26 -9.73 10.01
C ARG A 295 7.21 -11.15 10.56
N LEU A 296 8.33 -11.88 10.50
CA LEU A 296 8.45 -13.24 11.03
C LEU A 296 8.22 -13.29 12.55
N GLU A 297 8.77 -12.36 13.31
CA GLU A 297 8.56 -12.27 14.75
C GLU A 297 7.06 -12.06 15.08
N GLN A 298 6.39 -11.17 14.34
CA GLN A 298 4.96 -10.97 14.51
C GLN A 298 4.16 -12.24 14.18
N LEU A 299 4.47 -12.92 13.08
CA LEU A 299 3.81 -14.17 12.70
C LEU A 299 4.05 -15.28 13.73
N GLY A 300 5.25 -15.38 14.30
CA GLY A 300 5.56 -16.27 15.42
C GLY A 300 4.70 -15.99 16.65
N ARG A 301 4.56 -14.71 17.03
CA ARG A 301 3.68 -14.29 18.14
C ARG A 301 2.21 -14.62 17.87
N ILE A 302 1.74 -14.52 16.63
CA ILE A 302 0.36 -14.88 16.25
C ILE A 302 0.19 -16.40 16.33
N SER A 303 1.14 -17.18 15.80
CA SER A 303 1.12 -18.65 15.89
C SER A 303 1.03 -19.13 17.33
N ALA A 304 1.84 -18.56 18.23
CA ALA A 304 1.82 -18.87 19.65
C ALA A 304 0.47 -18.57 20.32
N ARG A 305 -0.25 -17.52 19.87
CA ARG A 305 -1.60 -17.22 20.37
C ARG A 305 -2.66 -18.18 19.84
N LEU A 306 -2.62 -18.49 18.54
CA LEU A 306 -3.56 -19.44 17.93
C LEU A 306 -3.40 -20.84 18.52
N GLY A 307 -2.20 -21.23 18.95
CA GLY A 307 -1.97 -22.50 19.61
C GLY A 307 -2.46 -22.60 21.06
N ARG A 308 -2.87 -21.49 21.68
CA ARG A 308 -3.40 -21.44 23.07
C ARG A 308 -4.92 -21.31 23.12
N ALA A 309 -5.57 -21.03 21.98
CA ALA A 309 -7.00 -20.85 21.85
C ALA A 309 -7.67 -22.15 21.38
#